data_AF-A0AAV8WVT5-F1
#
_entry.id   AF-A0AAV8WVT5-F1
#
_cell.length_a   1.000
_cell.length_b   1.000
_cell.length_c   1.000
_cell.angle_alpha   90.00
_cell.angle_beta   90.00
_cell.angle_gamma   90.00
#
_symmetry.space_group_name_H-M   'P 1'
#
loop_
_entity.id
_entity.type
_entity.pdbx_description
1 polymer ?
#
loop_
_entity_poly.entity_id
_entity_poly.type
_entity_poly.pdbx_seq_one_letter_code
_entity_poly.pdbx_strand_id
1 'polypeptide(L)'
;IIIESWKRRKLVGKKRNQFIPTVDRIAQYIEENPNTINNEDFMNHLMTLFTAAFDTLTIVSSFAILCFGMYPEYQLSNYFSLKLLDKWIIPKEAAIAISIFNIHRDKSYWEHPEHFYPDHFLPEAIIKRHIYAYLPFSAGPRGCIGTHI
;
A
#
# COMPACT_ATOMS: atom_id res chain seq x y z
N ILE A 1 27.13 7.19 -0.98
CA ILE A 1 27.51 6.06 -1.88
C ILE A 1 26.57 5.94 -3.09
N ILE A 2 25.25 5.84 -2.92
CA ILE A 2 24.32 5.61 -4.05
C ILE A 2 24.41 6.70 -5.13
N ILE A 3 24.44 8.00 -4.78
CA ILE A 3 24.55 9.09 -5.76
C ILE A 3 25.84 8.97 -6.60
N GLU A 4 26.99 8.71 -5.99
CA GLU A 4 28.25 8.48 -6.74
C GLU A 4 28.20 7.21 -7.60
N SER A 5 27.48 6.18 -7.17
CA SER A 5 27.23 4.97 -7.97
C SER A 5 26.25 5.23 -9.13
N TRP A 6 25.35 6.20 -9.00
CA TRP A 6 24.47 6.68 -10.07
C TRP A 6 25.21 7.59 -11.05
N LYS A 7 26.05 8.52 -10.57
CA LYS A 7 26.95 9.35 -11.40
C LYS A 7 27.87 8.48 -12.28
N ARG A 8 28.45 7.41 -11.72
CA ARG A 8 29.25 6.45 -12.51
C ARG A 8 28.44 5.68 -13.57
N ARG A 9 27.12 5.53 -13.39
CA ARG A 9 26.20 4.95 -14.38
C ARG A 9 25.69 5.98 -15.41
N LYS A 10 25.95 7.27 -15.23
CA LYS A 10 25.50 8.40 -16.08
C LYS A 10 26.21 8.47 -17.45
N LEU A 11 27.16 7.55 -17.72
CA LEU A 11 27.94 7.47 -18.97
C LEU A 11 27.27 6.68 -20.11
N VAL A 12 26.16 5.97 -19.86
CA VAL A 12 25.41 5.26 -20.92
C VAL A 12 24.18 6.09 -21.30
N GLY A 13 24.20 6.69 -22.50
CA GLY A 13 23.20 7.65 -22.94
C GLY A 13 21.77 7.08 -23.05
N LYS A 14 20.94 7.36 -22.04
CA LYS A 14 19.50 7.00 -22.04
C LYS A 14 18.75 7.84 -23.09
N LYS A 15 17.93 7.19 -23.91
CA LYS A 15 17.08 7.87 -24.91
C LYS A 15 15.89 8.57 -24.23
N ARG A 16 15.38 9.64 -24.85
CA ARG A 16 14.34 10.56 -24.31
C ARG A 16 13.02 9.89 -23.86
N ASN A 17 12.74 8.66 -24.30
CA ASN A 17 11.54 7.89 -23.96
C ASN A 17 11.82 6.62 -23.13
N GLN A 18 13.03 6.45 -22.57
CA GLN A 18 13.39 5.25 -21.81
C GLN A 18 12.90 5.35 -20.35
N PHE A 19 12.34 4.26 -19.82
CA PHE A 19 11.90 4.19 -18.42
C PHE A 19 13.06 4.48 -17.46
N ILE A 20 12.82 5.38 -16.50
CA ILE A 20 13.78 5.76 -15.46
C ILE A 20 13.23 5.24 -14.12
N PRO A 21 13.89 4.28 -13.44
CA PRO A 21 13.48 3.79 -12.13
C PRO A 21 13.32 4.92 -11.11
N THR A 22 12.36 4.81 -10.20
CA THR A 22 12.04 5.87 -9.22
C THR A 22 13.27 6.32 -8.40
N VAL A 23 14.15 5.38 -8.03
CA VAL A 23 15.42 5.68 -7.33
C VAL A 23 16.37 6.52 -8.18
N ASP A 24 16.48 6.25 -9.49
CA ASP A 24 17.29 7.07 -10.42
C ASP A 24 16.69 8.49 -10.57
N ARG A 25 15.35 8.63 -10.52
CA ARG A 25 14.66 9.94 -10.59
C ARG A 25 14.85 10.77 -9.33
N ILE A 26 14.78 10.15 -8.15
CA ILE A 26 15.03 10.82 -6.87
C ILE A 26 16.51 11.21 -6.75
N ALA A 27 17.45 10.34 -7.16
CA ALA A 27 18.88 10.66 -7.19
C ALA A 27 19.19 11.88 -8.09
N GLN A 28 18.51 12.01 -9.23
CA GLN A 28 18.60 13.20 -10.08
C GLN A 28 18.05 14.45 -9.37
N TYR A 29 16.86 14.37 -8.78
CA TYR A 29 16.23 15.51 -8.09
C TYR A 29 17.07 16.03 -6.92
N ILE A 30 17.77 15.15 -6.19
CA ILE A 30 18.69 15.53 -5.10
C ILE A 30 19.97 16.18 -5.64
N GLU A 31 20.47 15.76 -6.80
CA GLU A 31 21.60 16.44 -7.47
C GLU A 31 21.21 17.85 -7.97
N GLU A 32 19.97 18.02 -8.42
CA GLU A 32 19.40 19.31 -8.83
C GLU A 32 19.04 20.22 -7.64
N ASN A 33 18.77 19.66 -6.46
CA ASN A 33 18.32 20.38 -5.25
C ASN A 33 19.10 19.95 -3.99
N PRO A 34 20.40 20.28 -3.89
CA PRO A 34 21.31 19.73 -2.86
C PRO A 34 20.97 20.10 -1.40
N ASN A 35 20.09 21.08 -1.18
CA ASN A 35 19.68 21.53 0.14
C ASN A 35 18.35 20.89 0.63
N THR A 36 17.68 20.07 -0.17
CA THR A 36 16.34 19.54 0.18
C THR A 36 16.39 18.33 1.11
N ILE A 37 17.37 17.43 0.93
CA ILE A 37 17.55 16.22 1.73
C ILE A 37 19.01 15.76 1.62
N ASN A 38 19.60 15.30 2.73
CA ASN A 38 20.97 14.81 2.73
C ASN A 38 21.05 13.31 2.31
N ASN A 39 22.27 12.79 2.17
CA ASN A 39 22.49 11.39 1.77
C ASN A 39 21.99 10.36 2.80
N GLU A 40 21.96 10.70 4.09
CA GLU A 40 21.57 9.79 5.18
C GLU A 40 20.06 9.68 5.27
N ASP A 41 19.34 10.81 5.29
CA ASP A 41 17.88 10.85 5.25
C ASP A 41 17.31 10.15 4.00
N PHE A 42 17.96 10.31 2.84
CA PHE A 42 17.59 9.59 1.63
C PHE A 42 17.77 8.07 1.77
N MET A 43 18.86 7.61 2.39
CA MET A 43 19.06 6.18 2.70
C MET A 43 18.02 5.68 3.70
N ASN A 44 17.73 6.45 4.75
CA ASN A 44 16.75 6.10 5.79
C ASN A 44 15.33 5.98 5.21
N HIS A 45 14.91 6.89 4.33
CA HIS A 45 13.64 6.78 3.63
C HIS A 45 13.60 5.61 2.64
N LEU A 46 14.69 5.34 1.91
CA LEU A 46 14.79 4.19 1.01
C LEU A 46 14.66 2.86 1.79
N MET A 47 15.34 2.74 2.93
CA MET A 47 15.24 1.57 3.82
C MET A 47 13.85 1.44 4.44
N THR A 48 13.26 2.55 4.89
CA THR A 48 11.89 2.55 5.45
C THR A 48 10.88 2.04 4.43
N LEU A 49 10.98 2.51 3.17
CA LEU A 49 10.13 2.05 2.08
C LEU A 49 10.34 0.57 1.76
N PHE A 50 11.60 0.11 1.73
CA PHE A 50 11.93 -1.28 1.45
C PHE A 50 11.41 -2.24 2.53
N THR A 51 11.68 -1.96 3.82
CA THR A 51 11.18 -2.78 4.93
C THR A 51 9.65 -2.83 4.96
N ALA A 52 8.98 -1.67 4.88
CA ALA A 52 7.51 -1.61 4.90
C ALA A 52 6.87 -2.40 3.73
N ALA A 53 7.47 -2.36 2.55
CA ALA A 53 7.02 -3.15 1.41
C ALA A 53 7.32 -4.65 1.58
N PHE A 54 8.52 -5.02 2.04
CA PHE A 54 8.95 -6.42 2.11
C PHE A 54 8.19 -7.22 3.17
N ASP A 55 8.01 -6.67 4.38
CA ASP A 55 7.32 -7.37 5.46
C ASP A 55 5.84 -7.62 5.12
N THR A 56 5.17 -6.59 4.59
CA THR A 56 3.75 -6.68 4.23
C THR A 56 3.52 -7.56 2.99
N LEU A 57 4.32 -7.40 1.94
CA LEU A 57 4.20 -8.22 0.73
C LEU A 57 4.51 -9.69 1.01
N THR A 58 5.51 -10.01 1.84
CA THR A 58 5.86 -11.40 2.17
C THR A 58 4.69 -12.11 2.87
N ILE A 59 4.07 -11.46 3.86
CA ILE A 59 2.92 -12.01 4.58
C ILE A 59 1.69 -12.15 3.67
N VAL A 60 1.34 -11.07 2.94
CA VAL A 60 0.14 -11.07 2.08
C VAL A 60 0.27 -12.03 0.91
N SER A 61 1.43 -12.09 0.25
CA SER A 61 1.66 -13.05 -0.85
C SER A 61 1.68 -14.49 -0.36
N SER A 62 2.33 -14.80 0.77
CA SER A 62 2.33 -16.15 1.33
C SER A 62 0.91 -16.61 1.68
N PHE A 63 0.13 -15.75 2.33
CA PHE A 63 -1.27 -16.05 2.66
C PHE A 63 -2.15 -16.19 1.41
N ALA A 64 -2.01 -15.29 0.43
CA ALA A 64 -2.75 -15.35 -0.82
C ALA A 64 -2.39 -16.61 -1.65
N ILE A 65 -1.11 -17.00 -1.70
CA ILE A 65 -0.66 -18.23 -2.38
C ILE A 65 -1.23 -19.48 -1.71
N LEU A 66 -1.28 -19.51 -0.36
CA LEU A 66 -1.95 -20.60 0.37
C LEU A 66 -3.45 -20.64 0.02
N CYS A 67 -4.14 -19.50 0.06
CA CYS A 67 -5.56 -19.42 -0.28
C CYS A 67 -5.85 -19.81 -1.74
N PHE A 68 -5.12 -19.30 -2.72
CA PHE A 68 -5.28 -19.69 -4.14
C PHE A 68 -4.85 -21.14 -4.41
N GLY A 69 -3.90 -21.69 -3.64
CA GLY A 69 -3.52 -23.10 -3.71
C GLY A 69 -4.56 -24.05 -3.11
N MET A 70 -5.38 -23.57 -2.17
CA MET A 70 -6.52 -24.30 -1.61
C MET A 70 -7.80 -24.11 -2.43
N TYR A 71 -7.96 -22.97 -3.10
CA TYR A 71 -9.18 -22.54 -3.80
C TYR A 71 -8.81 -21.84 -5.14
N PRO A 72 -8.41 -22.60 -6.18
CA PRO A 72 -7.89 -22.06 -7.44
C PRO A 72 -8.93 -21.31 -8.31
N GLU A 73 -10.22 -21.42 -8.02
CA GLU A 73 -11.32 -20.95 -8.87
C GLU A 73 -11.64 -19.44 -8.81
N TYR A 74 -10.94 -18.65 -7.97
CA TYR A 74 -11.33 -17.26 -7.62
C TYR A 74 -10.37 -16.15 -8.09
N GLN A 75 -9.78 -16.23 -9.28
CA GLN A 75 -8.92 -15.16 -9.83
C GLN A 75 -9.68 -14.23 -10.80
N LEU A 76 -9.91 -12.95 -10.43
CA LEU A 76 -10.11 -11.69 -11.25
C LEU A 76 -11.02 -10.64 -10.52
N SER A 77 -11.14 -9.38 -11.05
CA SER A 77 -12.03 -8.25 -10.64
C SER A 77 -11.55 -7.19 -9.60
N ASN A 78 -12.28 -6.04 -9.49
CA ASN A 78 -11.97 -4.77 -8.75
C ASN A 78 -13.21 -3.80 -8.80
N TYR A 79 -13.41 -2.66 -8.08
CA TYR A 79 -13.01 -2.08 -6.76
C TYR A 79 -13.65 -0.66 -6.54
N PHE A 80 -13.21 0.15 -5.56
CA PHE A 80 -13.46 1.62 -5.28
C PHE A 80 -14.56 2.04 -4.23
N SER A 81 -14.54 3.31 -3.73
CA SER A 81 -15.00 3.72 -2.36
C SER A 81 -15.39 5.24 -2.09
N LEU A 82 -15.80 5.60 -0.83
CA LEU A 82 -15.96 6.92 -0.08
C LEU A 82 -17.35 7.12 0.64
N LYS A 83 -17.65 7.82 1.77
CA LYS A 83 -17.02 8.49 2.98
C LYS A 83 -18.03 8.41 4.15
N LEU A 84 -17.63 8.50 5.44
CA LEU A 84 -18.60 8.73 6.56
C LEU A 84 -18.07 9.43 7.84
N LEU A 85 -19.00 10.04 8.61
CA LEU A 85 -19.05 10.35 10.06
C LEU A 85 -18.88 11.81 10.54
N ASP A 86 -19.80 12.22 11.44
CA ASP A 86 -20.03 13.62 11.89
C ASP A 86 -20.53 13.76 13.36
N LYS A 87 -20.45 12.73 14.22
CA LYS A 87 -21.23 12.65 15.50
C LYS A 87 -20.48 12.70 16.85
N TRP A 88 -19.15 12.71 16.89
CA TRP A 88 -18.39 12.65 18.15
C TRP A 88 -17.19 13.63 18.14
N ILE A 89 -16.86 14.19 19.31
CA ILE A 89 -15.68 15.03 19.51
C ILE A 89 -14.55 14.16 20.06
N ILE A 90 -13.43 14.09 19.35
CA ILE A 90 -12.22 13.39 19.80
C ILE A 90 -11.29 14.41 20.49
N PRO A 91 -10.77 14.14 21.69
CA PRO A 91 -9.82 15.03 22.36
C PRO A 91 -8.53 15.25 21.55
N LYS A 92 -7.93 16.43 21.67
CA LYS A 92 -6.59 16.71 21.13
C LYS A 92 -5.58 15.73 21.74
N GLU A 93 -4.59 15.31 20.95
CA GLU A 93 -3.56 14.31 21.31
C GLU A 93 -4.07 12.89 21.65
N ALA A 94 -5.37 12.59 21.50
CA ALA A 94 -5.87 11.22 21.65
C ALA A 94 -5.31 10.28 20.57
N ALA A 95 -4.73 9.15 21.00
CA ALA A 95 -4.30 8.09 20.09
C ALA A 95 -5.52 7.30 19.58
N ILE A 96 -5.73 7.30 18.25
CA ILE A 96 -6.81 6.56 17.59
C ILE A 96 -6.26 5.26 17.01
N ALA A 97 -6.70 4.12 17.54
CA ALA A 97 -6.42 2.81 16.98
C ALA A 97 -7.61 2.30 16.16
N ILE A 98 -7.38 1.87 14.91
CA ILE A 98 -8.40 1.29 14.03
C ILE A 98 -8.10 -0.20 13.90
N SER A 99 -8.94 -1.06 14.48
CA SER A 99 -8.77 -2.52 14.39
C SER A 99 -9.26 -3.05 13.05
N ILE A 100 -8.41 -2.95 12.03
CA ILE A 100 -8.66 -3.47 10.67
C ILE A 100 -9.05 -4.96 10.72
N PHE A 101 -8.39 -5.75 11.59
CA PHE A 101 -8.69 -7.17 11.80
C PHE A 101 -10.14 -7.43 12.24
N ASN A 102 -10.67 -6.63 13.17
CA ASN A 102 -12.06 -6.76 13.63
C ASN A 102 -13.04 -6.27 12.55
N ILE A 103 -12.69 -5.18 11.84
CA ILE A 103 -13.50 -4.61 10.76
C ILE A 103 -13.67 -5.62 9.59
N HIS A 104 -12.66 -6.44 9.32
CA HIS A 104 -12.72 -7.53 8.32
C HIS A 104 -13.40 -8.81 8.83
N ARG A 105 -13.86 -8.84 10.09
CA ARG A 105 -14.55 -9.99 10.72
C ARG A 105 -15.91 -9.67 11.32
N ASP A 106 -16.34 -8.42 11.24
CA ASP A 106 -17.62 -7.98 11.77
C ASP A 106 -18.77 -8.65 10.98
N LYS A 107 -19.52 -9.52 11.67
CA LYS A 107 -20.69 -10.25 11.16
C LYS A 107 -21.81 -9.34 10.63
N SER A 108 -21.75 -8.04 10.93
CA SER A 108 -22.63 -7.00 10.38
C SER A 108 -22.32 -6.65 8.92
N TYR A 109 -21.13 -7.00 8.42
CA TYR A 109 -20.63 -6.67 7.07
C TYR A 109 -20.03 -7.86 6.31
N TRP A 110 -19.78 -8.98 6.99
CA TRP A 110 -19.08 -10.15 6.47
C TRP A 110 -19.80 -11.45 6.87
N GLU A 111 -20.35 -12.17 5.91
CA GLU A 111 -20.92 -13.51 6.09
C GLU A 111 -19.78 -14.54 6.29
N HIS A 112 -19.97 -15.60 7.08
CA HIS A 112 -18.91 -16.62 7.32
C HIS A 112 -17.49 -16.09 7.68
N PRO A 113 -17.30 -15.01 8.48
CA PRO A 113 -16.07 -14.19 8.49
C PRO A 113 -14.77 -14.87 8.95
N GLU A 114 -14.84 -16.06 9.56
CA GLU A 114 -13.66 -16.86 9.94
C GLU A 114 -13.23 -17.86 8.86
N HIS A 115 -13.92 -17.90 7.71
CA HIS A 115 -13.59 -18.74 6.56
C HIS A 115 -13.02 -17.89 5.43
N PHE A 116 -12.18 -18.49 4.58
CA PHE A 116 -11.82 -17.87 3.31
C PHE A 116 -13.01 -17.97 2.37
N TYR A 117 -13.71 -16.85 2.14
CA TYR A 117 -14.96 -16.82 1.37
C TYR A 117 -14.92 -15.71 0.29
N PRO A 118 -14.39 -16.01 -0.91
CA PRO A 118 -14.13 -14.98 -1.94
C PRO A 118 -15.37 -14.30 -2.51
N ASP A 119 -16.56 -14.89 -2.38
CA ASP A 119 -17.84 -14.33 -2.82
C ASP A 119 -18.11 -12.94 -2.23
N HIS A 120 -17.50 -12.63 -1.07
CA HIS A 120 -17.43 -11.29 -0.49
C HIS A 120 -16.89 -10.20 -1.43
N PHE A 121 -16.18 -10.57 -2.49
CA PHE A 121 -15.56 -9.66 -3.46
C PHE A 121 -16.25 -9.70 -4.84
N LEU A 122 -17.37 -10.41 -4.95
CA LEU A 122 -18.27 -10.27 -6.10
C LEU A 122 -18.91 -8.86 -6.12
N PRO A 123 -19.23 -8.30 -7.31
CA PRO A 123 -19.76 -6.94 -7.43
C PRO A 123 -20.99 -6.66 -6.55
N GLU A 124 -21.91 -7.62 -6.47
CA GLU A 124 -23.17 -7.52 -5.72
C GLU A 124 -22.94 -7.47 -4.21
N ALA A 125 -21.90 -8.13 -3.71
CA ALA A 125 -21.49 -8.08 -2.31
C ALA A 125 -20.72 -6.79 -1.99
N ILE A 126 -19.82 -6.37 -2.88
CA ILE A 126 -19.08 -5.09 -2.75
C ILE A 126 -20.05 -3.90 -2.71
N ILE A 127 -21.03 -3.84 -3.61
CA ILE A 127 -22.00 -2.72 -3.69
C ILE A 127 -22.86 -2.61 -2.42
N LYS A 128 -23.19 -3.74 -1.78
CA LYS A 128 -23.96 -3.77 -0.52
C LYS A 128 -23.11 -3.47 0.71
N ARG A 129 -21.83 -3.86 0.72
CA ARG A 129 -20.94 -3.69 1.88
C ARG A 129 -20.48 -2.24 2.01
N HIS A 130 -20.44 -1.75 3.25
CA HIS A 130 -19.93 -0.41 3.53
C HIS A 130 -18.45 -0.26 3.10
N ILE A 131 -18.12 0.85 2.44
CA ILE A 131 -16.81 1.07 1.79
C ILE A 131 -15.59 1.12 2.73
N TYR A 132 -15.80 1.26 4.04
CA TYR A 132 -14.73 1.15 5.06
C TYR A 132 -14.77 -0.18 5.84
N ALA A 133 -15.65 -1.11 5.50
CA ALA A 133 -15.60 -2.48 6.06
C ALA A 133 -14.45 -3.31 5.44
N TYR A 134 -13.90 -2.90 4.29
CA TYR A 134 -12.69 -3.47 3.70
C TYR A 134 -11.61 -2.38 3.57
N LEU A 135 -10.45 -2.61 4.20
CA LEU A 135 -9.38 -1.62 4.42
C LEU A 135 -7.97 -2.26 4.43
N PRO A 136 -7.58 -3.09 3.43
CA PRO A 136 -6.28 -3.77 3.43
C PRO A 136 -5.09 -2.81 3.40
N PHE A 137 -5.26 -1.60 2.84
CA PHE A 137 -4.23 -0.58 2.68
C PHE A 137 -4.50 0.71 3.47
N SER A 138 -5.38 0.66 4.49
CA SER A 138 -5.96 1.84 5.14
C SER A 138 -6.67 2.77 4.13
N ALA A 139 -6.98 4.01 4.51
CA ALA A 139 -7.64 5.01 3.66
C ALA A 139 -7.32 6.46 4.09
N GLY A 140 -7.73 7.43 3.27
CA GLY A 140 -7.60 8.86 3.56
C GLY A 140 -6.15 9.38 3.40
N PRO A 141 -5.79 10.51 4.05
CA PRO A 141 -4.51 11.20 3.84
C PRO A 141 -3.27 10.44 4.38
N ARG A 142 -3.48 9.26 4.97
CA ARG A 142 -2.43 8.33 5.43
C ARG A 142 -2.67 6.90 4.92
N GLY A 143 -3.47 6.74 3.86
CA GLY A 143 -3.57 5.47 3.12
C GLY A 143 -2.22 5.07 2.50
N CYS A 144 -2.04 3.79 2.22
CA CYS A 144 -0.77 3.28 1.71
C CYS A 144 -0.46 3.80 0.30
N ILE A 145 0.71 4.41 0.11
CA ILE A 145 1.21 4.76 -1.23
C ILE A 145 1.50 3.53 -2.12
N GLY A 146 1.59 2.35 -1.50
CA GLY A 146 1.82 1.07 -2.17
C GLY A 146 0.59 0.42 -2.81
N THR A 147 -0.60 1.01 -2.72
CA THR A 147 -1.85 0.44 -3.30
C THR A 147 -1.83 0.33 -4.84
N HIS A 148 -0.84 0.93 -5.51
CA HIS A 148 -0.68 0.96 -6.96
C HIS A 148 0.75 0.63 -7.42
N ILE A 149 1.51 -0.13 -6.61
CA ILE A 149 2.89 -0.58 -6.90
C ILE A 149 2.88 -2.08 -7.20
#